data_AF-A0A7Y1UHM7-F1
#
_entry.id   AF-A0A7Y1UHM7-F1
#
_cell.length_a   1.000
_cell.length_b   1.000
_cell.length_c   1.000
_cell.angle_alpha   90.00
_cell.angle_beta   90.00
_cell.angle_gamma   90.00
#
_symmetry.space_group_name_H-M   'P 1'
#
loop_
_entity.id
_entity.type
_entity.pdbx_description
1 polymer ?
#
loop_
_entity_poly.entity_id
_entity_poly.type
_entity_poly.pdbx_seq_one_letter_code
_entity_poly.pdbx_strand_id
1 'polypeptide(L)'
;MRNLLAPLVLLAPGLLLAGEPKAASPSATPEFKAPVRLMAGEKFLGEGRYYPSPVFRDMNGDGKLDVVVGDLRGHLTIALRTGRAMEFAAETDLLGDDGKALDFSNW
;
A
#
# COMPACT_ATOMS: atom_id res chain seq x y z
N MET A 1 69.73 40.71 -18.30
CA MET A 1 69.28 41.29 -17.03
C MET A 1 67.80 41.64 -17.13
N ARG A 2 66.94 40.92 -16.41
CA ARG A 2 65.72 41.37 -15.68
C ARG A 2 64.90 40.13 -15.31
N ASN A 3 64.60 40.06 -14.02
CA ASN A 3 64.06 38.94 -13.26
C ASN A 3 62.55 38.69 -13.49
N LEU A 4 62.20 37.41 -13.35
CA LEU A 4 61.09 36.80 -12.59
C LEU A 4 59.83 37.64 -12.31
N LEU A 5 58.66 37.08 -12.63
CA LEU A 5 57.70 36.52 -11.66
C LEU A 5 56.41 36.11 -12.39
N ALA A 6 56.08 34.81 -12.36
CA ALA A 6 54.76 34.32 -12.72
C ALA A 6 53.78 34.60 -11.57
N PRO A 7 52.56 35.11 -11.81
CA PRO A 7 51.56 35.22 -10.77
C PRO A 7 50.93 33.86 -10.49
N LEU A 8 51.18 33.36 -9.29
CA LEU A 8 50.40 32.35 -8.60
C LEU A 8 49.03 32.98 -8.25
N VAL A 9 47.94 32.47 -8.81
CA VAL A 9 46.59 32.75 -8.29
C VAL A 9 45.96 31.43 -7.87
N LEU A 10 45.65 31.38 -6.58
CA LEU A 10 45.09 30.27 -5.83
C LEU A 10 43.78 29.75 -6.41
N LEU A 11 43.63 28.44 -6.39
CA LEU A 11 42.36 27.73 -6.50
C LEU A 11 41.52 28.08 -5.25
N ALA A 12 40.51 28.94 -5.40
CA ALA A 12 39.49 29.11 -4.37
C ALA A 12 38.52 27.92 -4.44
N PRO A 13 38.29 27.16 -3.36
CA PRO A 13 37.19 26.21 -3.33
C PRO A 13 35.90 27.02 -3.25
N GLY A 14 35.13 27.01 -4.34
CA GLY A 14 33.75 27.49 -4.33
C GLY A 14 32.95 26.61 -3.37
N LEU A 15 32.65 27.17 -2.20
CA LEU A 15 31.70 26.59 -1.25
C LEU A 15 30.32 26.64 -1.90
N LEU A 16 29.89 25.53 -2.49
CA LEU A 16 28.51 25.34 -2.90
C LEU A 16 27.68 25.28 -1.61
N LEU A 17 27.02 26.38 -1.25
CA LEU A 17 25.93 26.36 -0.27
C LEU A 17 24.75 25.64 -0.93
N ALA A 18 24.84 24.31 -1.00
CA ALA A 18 23.66 23.48 -1.14
C ALA A 18 22.82 23.77 0.11
N GLY A 19 21.69 24.46 -0.07
CA GLY A 19 20.71 24.60 1.00
C GLY A 19 20.42 23.20 1.53
N GLU A 20 20.67 22.99 2.83
CA GLU A 20 20.39 21.71 3.47
C GLU A 20 18.95 21.31 3.12
N PRO A 21 18.69 20.04 2.76
CA PRO A 21 17.32 19.59 2.63
C PRO A 21 16.65 19.90 3.97
N LYS A 22 15.73 20.87 3.96
CA LYS A 22 14.92 21.24 5.12
C LYS A 22 14.27 19.93 5.56
N ALA A 23 14.78 19.36 6.66
CA ALA A 23 14.20 18.16 7.23
C ALA A 23 12.70 18.44 7.37
N ALA A 24 11.89 17.66 6.65
CA ALA A 24 10.44 17.79 6.74
C ALA A 24 10.09 17.73 8.23
N SER A 25 9.50 18.81 8.75
CA SER A 25 9.03 18.84 10.12
C SER A 25 8.15 17.61 10.35
N PRO A 26 8.24 16.91 11.50
CA PRO A 26 7.48 15.69 11.71
C PRO A 26 6.00 16.00 11.46
N SER A 27 5.49 15.32 10.43
CA SER A 27 4.12 15.39 9.96
C SER A 27 3.18 15.27 11.16
N ALA A 28 2.16 16.14 11.20
CA ALA A 28 1.17 16.17 12.26
C ALA A 28 0.71 14.76 12.67
N THR A 29 0.50 14.55 13.97
CA THR A 29 -0.05 13.30 14.50
C THR A 29 -1.33 12.97 13.72
N PRO A 30 -1.45 11.79 13.09
CA PRO A 30 -2.64 11.44 12.35
C PRO A 30 -3.84 11.38 13.29
N GLU A 31 -4.88 12.14 12.98
CA GLU A 31 -6.17 12.04 13.65
C GLU A 31 -7.01 10.97 12.96
N PHE A 32 -7.26 9.87 13.66
CA PHE A 32 -8.13 8.80 13.15
C PHE A 32 -9.58 9.14 13.45
N LYS A 33 -10.43 9.10 12.42
CA LYS A 33 -11.89 9.09 12.60
C LYS A 33 -12.31 7.81 13.31
N ALA A 34 -13.55 7.80 13.82
CA ALA A 34 -14.17 6.59 14.33
C ALA A 34 -14.07 5.45 13.29
N PRO A 35 -13.79 4.20 13.72
CA PRO A 35 -13.66 3.09 12.80
C PRO A 35 -14.99 2.82 12.09
N VAL A 36 -14.89 2.50 10.79
CA VAL A 36 -16.04 2.08 9.98
C VAL A 36 -15.86 0.62 9.62
N ARG A 37 -16.92 -0.16 9.76
CA ARG A 37 -16.92 -1.56 9.31
C ARG A 37 -17.09 -1.59 7.79
N LEU A 38 -16.20 -2.30 7.10
CA LEU A 38 -16.28 -2.42 5.65
C LEU A 38 -17.45 -3.33 5.25
N MET A 39 -18.14 -2.92 4.20
CA MET A 39 -19.20 -3.70 3.55
C MET A 39 -18.65 -4.39 2.31
N ALA A 40 -19.16 -5.58 2.02
CA ALA A 40 -18.99 -6.30 0.77
C ALA A 40 -20.39 -6.62 0.22
N GLY A 41 -20.85 -5.81 -0.74
CA GLY A 41 -22.26 -5.79 -1.12
C GLY A 41 -23.14 -5.38 0.07
N GLU A 42 -24.17 -6.19 0.36
CA GLU A 42 -25.15 -5.92 1.42
C GLU A 42 -24.73 -6.44 2.81
N LYS A 43 -23.60 -7.15 2.92
CA LYS A 43 -23.10 -7.76 4.16
C LYS A 43 -21.84 -7.09 4.67
N PHE A 44 -21.52 -7.29 5.93
CA PHE A 44 -20.19 -6.94 6.41
C PHE A 44 -19.14 -7.82 5.74
N LEU A 45 -17.98 -7.24 5.44
CA LEU A 45 -16.82 -8.00 5.00
C LEU A 45 -16.46 -9.06 6.06
N GLY A 46 -16.27 -10.30 5.62
CA GLY A 46 -15.99 -11.47 6.45
C GLY A 46 -17.16 -11.92 7.32
N GLU A 47 -18.39 -11.47 7.04
CA GLU A 47 -19.57 -11.86 7.83
C GLU A 47 -19.75 -13.38 7.87
N GLY A 48 -19.90 -13.92 9.09
CA GLY A 48 -20.09 -15.36 9.31
C GLY A 48 -18.82 -16.21 9.24
N ARG A 49 -17.64 -15.63 8.96
CA ARG A 49 -16.38 -16.36 8.95
C ARG A 49 -15.84 -16.61 10.35
N TYR A 50 -15.20 -17.76 10.52
CA TYR A 50 -14.39 -18.06 11.70
C TYR A 50 -12.99 -17.44 11.53
N TYR A 51 -12.65 -16.47 12.37
CA TYR A 51 -11.35 -15.78 12.35
C TYR A 51 -11.02 -15.13 10.99
N PRO A 52 -11.84 -14.18 10.52
CA PRO A 52 -11.61 -13.50 9.24
C PRO A 52 -10.25 -12.81 9.24
N SER A 53 -9.44 -13.11 8.22
CA SER A 53 -8.07 -12.63 8.07
C SER A 53 -7.94 -11.90 6.72
N PRO A 54 -8.22 -10.57 6.68
CA PRO A 54 -8.25 -9.81 5.44
C PRO A 54 -6.86 -9.33 4.98
N VAL A 55 -6.66 -9.27 3.66
CA VAL A 55 -5.49 -8.67 3.00
C VAL A 55 -5.94 -7.79 1.83
N PHE A 56 -5.33 -6.62 1.68
CA PHE A 56 -5.55 -5.74 0.53
C PHE A 56 -4.57 -6.04 -0.60
N ARG A 57 -5.09 -6.27 -1.81
CA ARG A 57 -4.28 -6.48 -3.02
C ARG A 57 -5.09 -6.18 -4.27
N ASP A 58 -4.47 -5.59 -5.28
CA ASP A 58 -5.08 -5.50 -6.62
C ASP A 58 -5.05 -6.89 -7.27
N MET A 59 -6.23 -7.51 -7.38
CA MET A 59 -6.38 -8.89 -7.83
C MET A 59 -6.86 -9.00 -9.27
N ASN A 60 -7.44 -7.94 -9.82
CA ASN A 60 -7.95 -7.91 -11.19
C ASN A 60 -7.12 -7.03 -12.15
N GLY A 61 -6.08 -6.34 -11.65
CA GLY A 61 -5.16 -5.53 -12.44
C GLY A 61 -5.70 -4.16 -12.82
N ASP A 62 -6.74 -3.66 -12.14
CA ASP A 62 -7.36 -2.36 -12.44
C ASP A 62 -6.72 -1.18 -11.69
N GLY A 63 -5.68 -1.44 -10.89
CA GLY A 63 -4.95 -0.46 -10.09
C GLY A 63 -5.65 -0.10 -8.77
N LYS A 64 -6.75 -0.77 -8.42
CA LYS A 64 -7.43 -0.60 -7.14
C LYS A 64 -7.15 -1.79 -6.23
N LEU A 65 -6.98 -1.53 -4.94
CA LEU A 65 -6.83 -2.61 -3.97
C LEU A 65 -8.19 -3.25 -3.67
N ASP A 66 -8.30 -4.53 -3.96
CA ASP A 66 -9.40 -5.41 -3.56
C ASP A 66 -9.12 -5.98 -2.16
N VAL A 67 -10.08 -6.71 -1.60
CA VAL A 67 -9.90 -7.42 -0.33
C VAL A 67 -10.05 -8.92 -0.52
N VAL A 68 -9.01 -9.67 -0.15
CA VAL A 68 -9.08 -11.12 0.02
C VAL A 68 -9.29 -11.42 1.48
N VAL A 69 -10.21 -12.33 1.81
CA VAL A 69 -10.49 -12.75 3.18
C VAL A 69 -10.27 -14.25 3.29
N GLY A 70 -9.32 -14.64 4.14
CA GLY A 70 -9.17 -16.03 4.58
C GLY A 70 -9.92 -16.29 5.87
N ASP A 71 -10.21 -17.56 6.15
CA ASP A 71 -10.75 -18.00 7.43
C ASP A 71 -9.99 -19.19 8.01
N LEU A 72 -10.34 -19.55 9.25
CA LEU A 72 -9.73 -20.63 10.00
C LEU A 72 -9.78 -21.99 9.27
N ARG A 73 -10.83 -22.23 8.49
CA ARG A 73 -11.06 -23.51 7.79
C ARG A 73 -10.24 -23.63 6.50
N GLY A 74 -9.60 -22.55 6.07
CA GLY A 74 -8.76 -22.54 4.88
C GLY A 74 -9.49 -22.11 3.61
N HIS A 75 -10.70 -21.56 3.72
CA HIS A 75 -11.38 -20.98 2.57
C HIS A 75 -10.88 -19.56 2.29
N LEU A 76 -10.83 -19.20 1.01
CA LEU A 76 -10.52 -17.84 0.56
C LEU A 76 -11.69 -17.26 -0.25
N THR A 77 -12.05 -16.01 0.06
CA THR A 77 -12.92 -15.20 -0.79
C THR A 77 -12.27 -13.89 -1.17
N ILE A 78 -12.86 -13.24 -2.17
CA ILE A 78 -12.47 -11.93 -2.65
C ILE A 78 -13.69 -11.02 -2.75
N ALA A 79 -13.52 -9.76 -2.37
CA ALA A 79 -14.44 -8.67 -2.62
C ALA A 79 -13.74 -7.62 -3.50
N LEU A 80 -14.18 -7.49 -4.76
CA LEU A 80 -13.60 -6.56 -5.73
C LEU A 80 -14.00 -5.12 -5.44
N ARG A 81 -13.09 -4.18 -5.64
CA ARG A 81 -13.34 -2.75 -5.45
C ARG A 81 -14.05 -2.14 -6.66
N THR A 82 -15.27 -1.63 -6.48
CA THR A 82 -16.17 -1.26 -7.58
C THR A 82 -16.18 0.23 -7.93
N GLY A 83 -15.41 1.07 -7.23
CA GLY A 83 -15.46 2.53 -7.43
C GLY A 83 -14.22 3.29 -6.95
N ARG A 84 -14.33 4.63 -6.90
CA ARG A 84 -13.27 5.51 -6.37
C ARG A 84 -13.24 5.54 -4.84
N ALA A 85 -14.34 5.20 -4.17
CA ALA A 85 -14.45 5.11 -2.72
C ALA A 85 -14.08 3.70 -2.21
N MET A 86 -14.14 3.46 -0.90
CA MET A 86 -13.97 2.13 -0.30
C MET A 86 -15.28 1.33 -0.41
N GLU A 87 -15.71 1.11 -1.65
CA GLU A 87 -16.90 0.32 -2.00
C GLU A 87 -16.45 -1.00 -2.61
N PHE A 88 -16.98 -2.10 -2.07
CA PHE A 88 -16.65 -3.46 -2.50
C PHE A 88 -17.90 -4.20 -2.97
N ALA A 89 -17.74 -5.00 -4.01
CA ALA A 89 -18.72 -6.00 -4.42
C ALA A 89 -18.95 -7.03 -3.31
N ALA A 90 -19.98 -7.86 -3.46
CA ALA A 90 -20.18 -9.01 -2.58
C ALA A 90 -18.96 -9.94 -2.63
N GLU A 91 -18.65 -10.58 -1.50
CA GLU A 91 -17.62 -11.62 -1.45
C GLU A 91 -18.01 -12.78 -2.37
N THR A 92 -17.06 -13.22 -3.18
CA THR A 92 -17.15 -14.45 -3.98
C THR A 92 -15.98 -15.37 -3.64
N ASP A 93 -16.14 -16.68 -3.84
CA ASP A 93 -15.03 -17.63 -3.72
C ASP A 93 -13.85 -17.20 -4.58
N LEU A 94 -12.66 -17.22 -3.99
CA LEU A 94 -11.43 -17.01 -4.76
C LEU A 94 -11.13 -18.32 -5.48
N LEU A 95 -11.10 -18.27 -6.80
CA LEU A 95 -10.93 -19.44 -7.63
C LEU A 95 -9.45 -19.66 -7.99
N GLY A 96 -9.04 -20.93 -8.05
CA GLY A 96 -7.77 -21.33 -8.65
C GLY A 96 -7.85 -21.35 -10.18
N ASP A 97 -6.71 -21.63 -10.82
CA ASP A 97 -6.60 -21.73 -12.29
C ASP A 97 -7.47 -22.86 -12.88
N ASP A 98 -7.88 -23.82 -12.06
CA ASP A 98 -8.80 -24.90 -12.42
C ASP A 98 -10.29 -24.49 -12.33
N GLY A 99 -10.56 -23.24 -11.96
CA GLY A 99 -11.91 -22.69 -11.81
C GLY A 99 -12.63 -23.13 -10.53
N LYS A 100 -11.96 -23.85 -9.62
CA LYS A 100 -12.54 -24.26 -8.34
C LYS A 100 -12.19 -23.28 -7.24
N ALA A 101 -13.04 -23.20 -6.22
CA ALA A 101 -12.74 -22.45 -5.01
C ALA A 101 -11.45 -22.97 -4.37
N LEU A 102 -10.58 -22.04 -3.97
CA LEU A 102 -9.39 -22.36 -3.21
C LEU A 102 -9.78 -22.74 -1.78
N ASP A 103 -9.38 -23.95 -1.41
CA ASP A 103 -9.58 -24.51 -0.08
C ASP A 103 -8.29 -25.20 0.35
N PHE A 104 -7.69 -24.72 1.43
CA PHE A 104 -6.47 -25.31 2.00
C PHE A 104 -6.76 -26.48 2.95
N SER A 105 -8.05 -26.79 3.19
CA SER A 105 -8.50 -27.91 3.99
C SER A 105 -7.82 -27.92 5.36
N ASN A 106 -7.93 -26.80 6.08
CA ASN A 106 -7.46 -26.79 7.46
C ASN A 106 -8.34 -27.74 8.28
N TRP A 107 -7.72 -28.87 8.63
CA TRP A 107 -8.17 -29.91 9.56
C TRP A 107 -9.32 -30.78 9.06
#